data_AF-A0A4R2FFW5-F1
#
_entry.id   AF-A0A4R2FFW5-F1
#
_cell.length_a   1.000
_cell.length_b   1.000
_cell.length_c   1.000
_cell.angle_alpha   90.00
_cell.angle_beta   90.00
_cell.angle_gamma   90.00
#
_symmetry.space_group_name_H-M   'P 1'
#
loop_
_entity.id
_entity.type
_entity.pdbx_description
1 polymer ?
#
loop_
_entity_poly.entity_id
_entity_poly.type
_entity_poly.pdbx_seq_one_letter_code
_entity_poly.pdbx_strand_id
1 'polypeptide(L)'
;MDRRHFLQSVALTTAAVAVGRLQAATSQPGLAASPRLQALTPSQLEGFTPIGEFEELGLSWSVYEDLRQPDGALAMCHGQQVLMLSKRLEATFATDQPYYLGMSLAEVAMADADLLADKLLAKGEPDELQVRSVAPPLASKLNAEDYGGRLPWNSFIGTRQCDDTMMVYPNGRTRTYHPRQVLKGCGDDALAAKRYEGLLGGWLPAVHKVIPISHNRYYDLLVFADVDATDRFITQTWHRSALIEDGNVSEVHYGYSYPAYPPKRQPPAAADFYRALLRFSGYWQ
;
A
#
# COMPACT_ATOMS: atom_id res chain seq x y z
N MET A 1 -37.25 -13.11 -8.49
CA MET A 1 -36.11 -13.08 -9.44
C MET A 1 -35.58 -14.50 -9.58
N ASP A 2 -35.66 -15.05 -10.80
CA ASP A 2 -35.34 -16.45 -11.08
C ASP A 2 -33.82 -16.64 -11.22
N ARG A 3 -33.21 -17.28 -10.21
CA ARG A 3 -31.75 -17.48 -10.08
C ARG A 3 -31.15 -18.27 -11.25
N ARG A 4 -31.94 -19.03 -12.00
CA ARG A 4 -31.46 -19.83 -13.15
C ARG A 4 -31.19 -18.98 -14.39
N HIS A 5 -31.94 -17.90 -14.59
CA HIS A 5 -31.76 -17.04 -15.75
C HIS A 5 -30.55 -16.09 -15.62
N PHE A 6 -30.15 -15.76 -14.38
CA PHE A 6 -28.99 -14.92 -14.10
C PHE A 6 -27.66 -15.67 -14.31
N LEU A 7 -27.59 -16.95 -13.96
CA LEU A 7 -26.36 -17.74 -14.16
C LEU A 7 -26.12 -18.09 -15.64
N GLN A 8 -27.19 -18.23 -16.43
CA GLN A 8 -27.07 -18.50 -17.86
C GLN A 8 -26.59 -17.28 -18.67
N SER A 9 -26.95 -16.05 -18.27
CA SER A 9 -26.43 -14.84 -18.92
C SER A 9 -24.97 -14.58 -18.61
N VAL A 10 -24.47 -14.92 -17.41
CA VAL A 10 -23.05 -14.78 -17.05
C VAL A 10 -22.15 -15.78 -17.80
N ALA A 11 -22.62 -17.02 -18.02
CA ALA A 11 -21.87 -18.04 -18.74
C ALA A 11 -21.78 -17.79 -20.26
N LEU A 12 -22.81 -17.19 -20.88
CA LEU A 12 -22.78 -16.86 -22.32
C LEU A 12 -21.92 -15.62 -22.63
N THR A 13 -21.79 -14.69 -21.68
CA THR A 13 -20.97 -13.47 -21.88
C THR A 13 -19.47 -13.75 -21.76
N THR A 14 -19.06 -14.80 -21.03
CA THR A 14 -17.65 -15.17 -20.85
C THR A 14 -17.06 -15.93 -22.04
N ALA A 15 -17.87 -16.71 -22.78
CA ALA A 15 -17.39 -17.44 -23.95
C ALA A 15 -17.14 -16.54 -25.19
N ALA A 16 -17.91 -15.46 -25.36
CA ALA A 16 -17.76 -14.55 -26.51
C ALA A 16 -16.52 -13.63 -26.40
N VAL A 17 -16.04 -13.35 -25.19
CA VAL A 17 -14.82 -12.55 -24.97
C VAL A 17 -13.55 -13.40 -25.14
N ALA A 18 -13.64 -14.72 -24.95
CA ALA A 18 -12.50 -15.63 -25.03
C ALA A 18 -12.00 -15.92 -26.46
N VAL A 19 -12.81 -15.67 -27.50
CA VAL A 19 -12.43 -15.97 -28.91
C VAL A 19 -11.97 -14.72 -29.67
N GLY A 20 -12.09 -13.52 -29.08
CA GLY A 20 -11.87 -12.25 -29.79
C GLY A 20 -10.52 -11.53 -29.57
N ARG A 21 -9.68 -11.96 -28.63
CA ARG A 21 -8.42 -11.23 -28.32
C ARG A 21 -7.27 -12.16 -27.93
N LEU A 22 -6.91 -13.07 -28.83
CA LEU A 22 -5.53 -13.58 -28.93
C LEU A 22 -4.76 -12.75 -29.96
N GLN A 23 -4.70 -11.44 -29.75
CA GLN A 23 -3.53 -10.67 -30.17
C GLN A 23 -2.69 -10.51 -28.92
N ALA A 24 -1.72 -11.40 -28.78
CA ALA A 24 -0.61 -11.20 -27.87
C ALA A 24 0.04 -9.88 -28.26
N ALA A 25 -0.28 -8.82 -27.51
CA ALA A 25 0.57 -7.65 -27.46
C ALA A 25 1.90 -8.15 -26.90
N THR A 26 2.86 -8.32 -27.80
CA THR A 26 4.27 -8.31 -27.45
C THR A 26 4.55 -6.96 -26.83
N SER A 27 4.33 -6.84 -25.52
CA SER A 27 4.82 -5.72 -24.72
C SER A 27 6.34 -5.82 -24.79
N GLN A 28 6.95 -4.96 -25.62
CA GLN A 28 8.39 -4.78 -25.57
C GLN A 28 8.77 -4.37 -24.13
N PRO A 29 9.75 -5.03 -23.51
CA PRO A 29 10.31 -4.52 -22.27
C PRO A 29 11.10 -3.26 -22.63
N GLY A 30 10.69 -2.09 -22.14
CA GLY A 30 11.57 -0.91 -22.19
C GLY A 30 10.93 0.46 -22.41
N LEU A 31 9.62 0.58 -22.62
CA LEU A 31 8.96 1.90 -22.54
C LEU A 31 8.05 1.88 -21.32
N ALA A 32 8.49 2.54 -20.25
CA ALA A 32 7.66 2.79 -19.08
C ALA A 32 6.38 3.49 -19.57
N ALA A 33 5.23 2.83 -19.40
CA ALA A 33 3.95 3.45 -19.69
C ALA A 33 3.86 4.75 -18.88
N SER A 34 3.39 5.83 -19.50
CA SER A 34 3.24 7.10 -18.80
C SER A 34 2.05 7.02 -17.85
N PRO A 35 2.15 7.59 -16.65
CA PRO A 35 1.00 7.63 -15.74
C PRO A 35 -0.15 8.44 -16.34
N ARG A 36 -1.37 8.08 -15.94
CA ARG A 36 -2.60 8.79 -16.29
C ARG A 36 -2.64 10.09 -15.51
N LEU A 37 -2.36 11.19 -16.21
CA LEU A 37 -2.40 12.54 -15.65
C LEU A 37 -3.81 13.15 -15.76
N GLN A 38 -4.13 14.01 -14.80
CA GLN A 38 -5.35 14.82 -14.77
C GLN A 38 -5.00 16.29 -14.97
N ALA A 39 -5.96 17.10 -15.42
CA ALA A 39 -5.80 18.54 -15.43
C ALA A 39 -5.74 19.05 -13.98
N LEU A 40 -4.74 19.89 -13.68
CA LEU A 40 -4.57 20.51 -12.38
C LEU A 40 -5.45 21.77 -12.29
N THR A 41 -6.35 21.81 -11.31
CA THR A 41 -7.07 23.02 -10.93
C THR A 41 -6.41 23.68 -9.71
N PRO A 42 -6.43 25.03 -9.59
CA PRO A 42 -5.74 25.72 -8.50
C PRO A 42 -6.15 25.29 -7.09
N SER A 43 -7.41 24.88 -6.89
CA SER A 43 -7.92 24.46 -5.59
C SER A 43 -7.50 23.04 -5.18
N GLN A 44 -7.02 22.20 -6.12
CA GLN A 44 -6.65 20.80 -5.80
C GLN A 44 -5.47 20.68 -4.85
N LEU A 45 -4.59 21.68 -4.79
CA LEU A 45 -3.41 21.67 -3.92
C LEU A 45 -3.58 22.59 -2.70
N GLU A 46 -4.81 23.08 -2.45
CA GLU A 46 -5.06 23.96 -1.31
C GLU A 46 -4.79 23.24 0.03
N GLY A 47 -3.80 23.74 0.76
CA GLY A 47 -3.34 23.16 2.02
C GLY A 47 -2.39 21.97 1.89
N PHE A 48 -1.94 21.63 0.67
CA PHE A 48 -0.86 20.68 0.48
C PHE A 48 0.49 21.31 0.84
N THR A 49 1.38 20.49 1.41
CA THR A 49 2.75 20.87 1.75
C THR A 49 3.69 20.55 0.59
N PRO A 50 4.55 21.49 0.14
CA PRO A 50 5.57 21.20 -0.85
C PRO A 50 6.63 20.27 -0.27
N ILE A 51 6.96 19.20 -1.00
CA ILE A 51 7.89 18.16 -0.55
C ILE A 51 9.23 18.24 -1.28
N GLY A 52 9.21 18.55 -2.57
CA GLY A 52 10.44 18.67 -3.37
C GLY A 52 10.17 18.71 -4.86
N GLU A 53 11.25 18.69 -5.63
CA GLU A 53 11.23 18.81 -7.08
C GLU A 53 12.18 17.79 -7.71
N PHE A 54 11.89 17.40 -8.95
CA PHE A 54 12.76 16.55 -9.75
C PHE A 54 12.55 16.80 -11.24
N GLU A 55 13.47 16.34 -12.07
CA GLU A 55 13.31 16.31 -13.53
C GLU A 55 13.18 14.88 -14.02
N GLU A 56 12.29 14.65 -14.99
CA GLU A 56 12.13 13.36 -15.66
C GLU A 56 11.81 13.60 -17.13
N LEU A 57 12.58 12.99 -18.04
CA LEU A 57 12.45 13.14 -19.50
C LEU A 57 12.41 14.61 -19.98
N GLY A 58 13.20 15.48 -19.33
CA GLY A 58 13.27 16.91 -19.65
C GLY A 58 12.09 17.74 -19.15
N LEU A 59 11.20 17.15 -18.34
CA LEU A 59 10.07 17.84 -17.71
C LEU A 59 10.37 18.06 -16.22
N SER A 60 10.15 19.28 -15.73
CA SER A 60 10.26 19.60 -14.30
C SER A 60 8.98 19.23 -13.56
N TRP A 61 9.13 18.49 -12.46
CA TRP A 61 8.05 18.02 -11.61
C TRP A 61 8.17 18.60 -10.20
N SER A 62 7.04 18.96 -9.61
CA SER A 62 6.93 19.36 -8.21
C SER A 62 6.07 18.36 -7.44
N VAL A 63 6.49 18.02 -6.22
CA VAL A 63 5.83 17.05 -5.36
C VAL A 63 5.19 17.76 -4.19
N TYR A 64 3.94 17.43 -3.93
CA TYR A 64 3.16 17.96 -2.82
C TYR A 64 2.49 16.82 -2.06
N GLU A 65 2.23 17.02 -0.78
CA GLU A 65 1.52 16.04 0.05
C GLU A 65 0.54 16.74 0.98
N ASP A 66 -0.68 16.23 1.07
CA ASP A 66 -1.61 16.65 2.11
C ASP A 66 -1.21 15.96 3.42
N LEU A 67 -0.59 16.72 4.32
CA LEU A 67 -0.10 16.20 5.60
C LEU A 67 -1.05 16.51 6.76
N ARG A 68 -2.21 17.13 6.49
CA ARG A 68 -3.21 17.46 7.52
C ARG A 68 -3.80 16.20 8.15
N GLN A 69 -3.78 15.08 7.43
CA GLN A 69 -4.21 13.77 7.89
C GLN A 69 -3.25 12.67 7.40
N PRO A 70 -3.11 11.54 8.11
CA PRO A 70 -2.18 10.48 7.72
C PRO A 70 -2.49 9.80 6.38
N ASP A 71 -3.74 9.85 5.92
CA ASP A 71 -4.22 9.34 4.64
C ASP A 71 -4.35 10.43 3.56
N GLY A 72 -3.78 11.62 3.81
CA GLY A 72 -3.75 12.68 2.81
C GLY A 72 -2.94 12.28 1.56
N ALA A 73 -3.39 12.79 0.41
CA ALA A 73 -2.90 12.37 -0.90
C ALA A 73 -1.50 12.92 -1.21
N LEU A 74 -0.78 12.22 -2.09
CA LEU A 74 0.46 12.67 -2.70
C LEU A 74 0.17 13.15 -4.13
N ALA A 75 0.64 14.34 -4.49
CA ALA A 75 0.49 14.91 -5.82
C ALA A 75 1.86 15.11 -6.46
N MET A 76 2.02 14.66 -7.71
CA MET A 76 3.16 15.00 -8.57
C MET A 76 2.65 15.82 -9.74
N CYS A 77 3.16 17.05 -9.87
CA CYS A 77 2.67 18.04 -10.82
C CYS A 77 3.72 18.37 -11.87
N HIS A 78 3.29 18.53 -13.12
CA HIS A 78 4.09 19.12 -14.19
C HIS A 78 3.21 20.06 -15.02
N GLY A 79 3.58 21.35 -15.09
CA GLY A 79 2.76 22.36 -15.76
C GLY A 79 1.34 22.42 -15.18
N GLN A 80 0.33 22.21 -16.03
CA GLN A 80 -1.09 22.17 -15.64
C GLN A 80 -1.61 20.72 -15.50
N GLN A 81 -0.72 19.77 -15.27
CA GLN A 81 -1.07 18.35 -15.11
C GLN A 81 -0.65 17.84 -13.73
N VAL A 82 -1.43 16.89 -13.20
CA VAL A 82 -1.18 16.27 -11.90
C VAL A 82 -1.43 14.76 -11.96
N LEU A 83 -0.52 14.01 -11.36
CA LEU A 83 -0.75 12.64 -10.90
C LEU A 83 -1.12 12.71 -9.42
N MET A 84 -2.39 12.45 -9.12
CA MET A 84 -2.90 12.41 -7.75
C MET A 84 -2.94 10.97 -7.26
N LEU A 85 -2.22 10.69 -6.18
CA LEU A 85 -2.13 9.38 -5.55
C LEU A 85 -2.76 9.46 -4.15
N SER A 86 -4.02 9.03 -4.06
CA SER A 86 -4.69 8.92 -2.77
C SER A 86 -3.99 7.92 -1.87
N LYS A 87 -4.07 8.14 -0.56
CA LYS A 87 -3.70 7.12 0.43
C LYS A 87 -4.98 6.69 1.11
N ARG A 88 -5.17 5.40 1.29
CA ARG A 88 -6.27 4.86 2.08
C ARG A 88 -5.65 4.05 3.20
N LEU A 89 -6.11 4.29 4.42
CA LEU A 89 -5.62 3.62 5.61
C LEU A 89 -6.72 2.80 6.27
N GLU A 90 -6.38 1.59 6.66
CA GLU A 90 -7.23 0.74 7.49
C GLU A 90 -6.48 0.35 8.77
N ALA A 91 -7.19 0.39 9.90
CA ALA A 91 -6.64 -0.07 11.17
C ALA A 91 -6.37 -1.57 11.09
N THR A 92 -5.14 -1.98 11.38
CA THR A 92 -4.75 -3.41 11.39
C THR A 92 -4.68 -3.99 12.80
N PHE A 93 -5.36 -3.36 13.75
CA PHE A 93 -5.34 -3.72 15.16
C PHE A 93 -6.73 -3.90 15.72
N ALA A 94 -6.81 -4.65 16.80
CA ALA A 94 -8.08 -4.98 17.41
C ALA A 94 -8.77 -3.76 18.05
N THR A 95 -10.10 -3.71 17.90
CA THR A 95 -10.99 -2.85 18.67
C THR A 95 -11.44 -3.59 19.93
N ASP A 96 -12.04 -2.88 20.88
CA ASP A 96 -12.53 -3.47 22.14
C ASP A 96 -13.83 -4.28 21.97
N GLN A 97 -14.36 -4.38 20.75
CA GLN A 97 -15.58 -5.13 20.47
C GLN A 97 -15.29 -6.64 20.36
N PRO A 98 -16.17 -7.51 20.90
CA PRO A 98 -16.03 -8.95 20.75
C PRO A 98 -16.13 -9.35 19.27
N TYR A 99 -15.15 -10.11 18.81
CA TYR A 99 -15.19 -10.72 17.48
C TYR A 99 -16.25 -11.82 17.39
N TYR A 100 -16.60 -12.16 16.15
CA TYR A 100 -17.51 -13.22 15.79
C TYR A 100 -18.87 -13.11 16.50
N LEU A 101 -19.31 -11.86 16.74
CA LEU A 101 -20.53 -11.54 17.48
C LEU A 101 -20.55 -12.17 18.89
N GLY A 102 -19.39 -12.29 19.52
CA GLY A 102 -19.20 -12.89 20.84
C GLY A 102 -19.00 -14.41 20.85
N MET A 103 -19.08 -15.07 19.70
CA MET A 103 -18.76 -16.50 19.57
C MET A 103 -17.25 -16.75 19.58
N SER A 104 -16.85 -17.98 19.87
CA SER A 104 -15.46 -18.39 19.72
C SER A 104 -15.11 -18.64 18.24
N LEU A 105 -13.85 -18.49 17.85
CA LEU A 105 -13.43 -18.84 16.49
C LEU A 105 -13.68 -20.33 16.19
N ALA A 106 -13.48 -21.22 17.17
CA ALA A 106 -13.72 -22.65 16.98
C ALA A 106 -15.20 -22.96 16.74
N GLU A 107 -16.11 -22.30 17.46
CA GLU A 107 -17.56 -22.43 17.25
C GLU A 107 -17.95 -22.02 15.84
N VAL A 108 -17.43 -20.89 15.33
CA VAL A 108 -17.71 -20.44 13.97
C VAL A 108 -17.06 -21.32 12.92
N ALA A 109 -15.80 -21.70 13.10
CA ALA A 109 -15.02 -22.40 12.08
C ALA A 109 -15.35 -23.90 11.97
N MET A 110 -15.90 -24.50 13.02
CA MET A 110 -16.23 -25.94 13.06
C MET A 110 -17.72 -26.23 12.89
N ALA A 111 -18.56 -25.21 12.77
CA ALA A 111 -19.99 -25.39 12.52
C ALA A 111 -20.26 -25.78 11.06
N ASP A 112 -21.21 -26.68 10.85
CA ASP A 112 -21.72 -27.01 9.50
C ASP A 112 -22.53 -25.85 8.88
N ALA A 113 -23.07 -24.96 9.71
CA ALA A 113 -23.85 -23.79 9.31
C ALA A 113 -23.04 -22.49 9.38
N ASP A 114 -23.37 -21.50 8.53
CA ASP A 114 -22.75 -20.17 8.55
C ASP A 114 -23.37 -19.31 9.68
N LEU A 115 -22.86 -19.52 10.89
CA LEU A 115 -23.35 -18.85 12.10
C LEU A 115 -23.20 -17.33 12.06
N LEU A 116 -22.24 -16.80 11.29
CA LEU A 116 -22.05 -15.36 11.13
C LEU A 116 -23.12 -14.78 10.21
N ALA A 117 -23.34 -15.41 9.05
CA ALA A 117 -24.38 -14.98 8.13
C ALA A 117 -25.77 -15.05 8.78
N ASP A 118 -26.09 -16.13 9.50
CA ASP A 118 -27.37 -16.30 10.18
C ASP A 118 -27.66 -15.14 11.16
N LYS A 119 -26.64 -14.71 11.91
CA LYS A 119 -26.79 -13.60 12.87
C LYS A 119 -26.81 -12.23 12.19
N LEU A 120 -25.96 -12.00 11.19
CA LEU A 120 -25.87 -10.72 10.47
C LEU A 120 -27.13 -10.45 9.64
N LEU A 121 -27.73 -11.49 9.07
CA LEU A 121 -28.90 -11.40 8.18
C LEU A 121 -30.24 -11.58 8.92
N ALA A 122 -30.23 -11.81 10.24
CA ALA A 122 -31.44 -12.07 11.02
C ALA A 122 -32.52 -10.97 10.92
N LYS A 123 -32.11 -9.75 10.54
CA LYS A 123 -32.99 -8.58 10.38
C LYS A 123 -33.11 -8.09 8.93
N GLY A 124 -32.68 -8.89 7.94
CA GLY A 124 -32.66 -8.51 6.53
C GLY A 124 -31.25 -8.11 6.07
N GLU A 125 -31.16 -6.99 5.35
CA GLU A 125 -29.87 -6.48 4.86
C GLU A 125 -28.91 -6.24 6.03
N PRO A 126 -27.67 -6.74 5.96
CA PRO A 126 -26.72 -6.62 7.07
C PRO A 126 -26.16 -5.20 7.13
N ASP A 127 -25.90 -4.72 8.34
CA ASP A 127 -25.20 -3.45 8.55
C ASP A 127 -23.73 -3.57 8.14
N GLU A 128 -23.26 -2.69 7.24
CA GLU A 128 -21.92 -2.75 6.67
C GLU A 128 -20.82 -2.64 7.75
N LEU A 129 -21.03 -1.81 8.77
CA LEU A 129 -20.08 -1.64 9.86
C LEU A 129 -20.00 -2.89 10.74
N GLN A 130 -21.13 -3.53 10.99
CA GLN A 130 -21.19 -4.80 11.71
C GLN A 130 -20.49 -5.92 10.92
N VAL A 131 -20.73 -6.01 9.61
CA VAL A 131 -20.02 -6.97 8.74
C VAL A 131 -18.52 -6.72 8.77
N ARG A 132 -18.09 -5.46 8.64
CA ARG A 132 -16.66 -5.10 8.65
C ARG A 132 -15.97 -5.41 9.97
N SER A 133 -16.67 -5.28 11.10
CA SER A 133 -16.11 -5.46 12.45
C SER A 133 -16.26 -6.87 13.01
N VAL A 134 -16.98 -7.76 12.32
CA VAL A 134 -17.27 -9.12 12.82
C VAL A 134 -16.02 -9.96 12.99
N ALA A 135 -15.02 -9.80 12.13
CA ALA A 135 -13.76 -10.51 12.19
C ALA A 135 -12.63 -9.57 12.63
N PRO A 136 -11.60 -10.10 13.32
CA PRO A 136 -10.41 -9.31 13.60
C PRO A 136 -9.75 -8.86 12.30
N PRO A 137 -9.19 -7.63 12.24
CA PRO A 137 -8.38 -7.23 11.11
C PRO A 137 -7.24 -8.22 10.88
N LEU A 138 -6.87 -8.44 9.62
CA LEU A 138 -5.74 -9.29 9.28
C LEU A 138 -4.49 -8.83 10.02
N ALA A 139 -3.73 -9.77 10.57
CA ALA A 139 -2.50 -9.49 11.31
C ALA A 139 -2.68 -8.54 12.53
N SER A 140 -3.87 -8.50 13.14
CA SER A 140 -4.14 -7.75 14.38
C SER A 140 -3.75 -8.48 15.66
N LYS A 141 -3.63 -9.80 15.60
CA LYS A 141 -3.15 -10.66 16.69
C LYS A 141 -1.98 -11.48 16.16
N LEU A 142 -0.80 -10.88 16.17
CA LEU A 142 0.46 -11.55 15.82
C LEU A 142 1.22 -11.86 17.10
N ASN A 143 1.40 -13.14 17.42
CA ASN A 143 2.33 -13.56 18.47
C ASN A 143 3.67 -13.89 17.82
N ALA A 144 4.73 -13.17 18.19
CA ALA A 144 6.07 -13.40 17.63
C ALA A 144 6.60 -14.82 17.93
N GLU A 145 6.17 -15.45 19.03
CA GLU A 145 6.57 -16.82 19.40
C GLU A 145 6.13 -17.85 18.36
N ASP A 146 4.97 -17.64 17.73
CA ASP A 146 4.43 -18.51 16.67
C ASP A 146 5.28 -18.45 15.38
N TYR A 147 6.17 -17.46 15.28
CA TYR A 147 6.95 -17.17 14.07
C TYR A 147 8.46 -17.02 14.38
N GLY A 148 8.97 -17.81 15.32
CA GLY A 148 10.41 -17.86 15.62
C GLY A 148 10.95 -16.56 16.23
N GLY A 149 10.14 -15.88 17.03
CA GLY A 149 10.48 -14.63 17.73
C GLY A 149 10.43 -13.37 16.85
N ARG A 150 9.76 -13.42 15.69
CA ARG A 150 9.63 -12.28 14.75
C ARG A 150 8.18 -12.06 14.39
N LEU A 151 7.76 -10.82 14.13
CA LEU A 151 6.48 -10.60 13.46
C LEU A 151 6.51 -11.23 12.04
N PRO A 152 5.47 -11.97 11.61
CA PRO A 152 5.36 -12.42 10.23
C PRO A 152 5.17 -11.23 9.29
N TRP A 153 5.50 -11.43 8.02
CA TRP A 153 5.13 -10.47 7.00
C TRP A 153 3.62 -10.46 6.81
N ASN A 154 3.06 -9.33 6.42
CA ASN A 154 1.62 -9.16 6.24
C ASN A 154 1.24 -8.52 4.89
N SER A 155 2.23 -8.18 4.09
CA SER A 155 2.08 -7.73 2.71
C SER A 155 3.31 -8.13 1.90
N PHE A 156 3.25 -7.94 0.60
CA PHE A 156 4.35 -8.18 -0.32
C PHE A 156 4.22 -7.27 -1.55
N ILE A 157 5.34 -7.04 -2.22
CA ILE A 157 5.42 -6.26 -3.46
C ILE A 157 6.31 -7.00 -4.45
N GLY A 158 6.10 -6.75 -5.74
CA GLY A 158 6.84 -7.40 -6.81
C GLY A 158 6.65 -6.65 -8.13
N THR A 159 7.30 -7.14 -9.17
CA THR A 159 7.12 -6.67 -10.55
C THR A 159 6.81 -7.87 -11.45
N ARG A 160 6.40 -7.66 -12.69
CA ARG A 160 6.01 -8.78 -13.57
C ARG A 160 7.23 -9.51 -14.13
N GLN A 161 8.39 -8.85 -14.14
CA GLN A 161 9.64 -9.36 -14.71
C GLN A 161 10.55 -10.07 -13.68
N CYS A 162 10.26 -9.93 -12.39
CA CYS A 162 11.06 -10.54 -11.32
C CYS A 162 10.39 -11.85 -10.86
N ASP A 163 11.19 -12.91 -10.70
CA ASP A 163 10.70 -14.23 -10.24
C ASP A 163 10.48 -14.26 -8.71
N ASP A 164 10.85 -13.18 -8.00
CA ASP A 164 10.71 -13.01 -6.56
C ASP A 164 9.60 -12.02 -6.18
N THR A 165 9.19 -12.06 -4.91
CA THR A 165 8.38 -11.00 -4.27
C THR A 165 9.05 -10.54 -2.99
N MET A 166 9.13 -9.23 -2.77
CA MET A 166 9.62 -8.70 -1.51
C MET A 166 8.51 -8.68 -0.45
N MET A 167 8.68 -9.48 0.58
CA MET A 167 7.85 -9.43 1.78
C MET A 167 8.00 -8.09 2.50
N VAL A 168 6.88 -7.49 2.92
CA VAL A 168 6.82 -6.27 3.73
C VAL A 168 6.19 -6.61 5.08
N TYR A 169 6.91 -6.29 6.14
CA TYR A 169 6.51 -6.60 7.52
C TYR A 169 5.66 -5.49 8.14
N PRO A 170 4.93 -5.75 9.23
CA PRO A 170 4.14 -4.76 9.98
C PRO A 170 4.89 -3.45 10.26
N ASN A 171 6.15 -3.55 10.64
CA ASN A 171 6.99 -2.42 10.99
C ASN A 171 7.64 -1.72 9.77
N GLY A 172 7.20 -2.07 8.55
CA GLY A 172 7.65 -1.51 7.27
C GLY A 172 9.03 -1.99 6.80
N ARG A 173 9.70 -2.89 7.52
CA ARG A 173 10.93 -3.50 7.02
C ARG A 173 10.64 -4.48 5.88
N THR A 174 11.67 -4.75 5.11
CA THR A 174 11.78 -5.88 4.18
C THR A 174 12.93 -6.77 4.61
N ARG A 175 13.22 -7.85 3.87
CA ARG A 175 14.36 -8.73 4.15
C ARG A 175 15.72 -8.03 3.94
N THR A 176 15.75 -6.92 3.21
CA THR A 176 17.00 -6.24 2.79
C THR A 176 17.11 -4.79 3.29
N TYR A 177 16.01 -4.15 3.71
CA TYR A 177 16.00 -2.78 4.22
C TYR A 177 15.12 -2.62 5.46
N HIS A 178 15.63 -1.93 6.50
CA HIS A 178 14.90 -1.73 7.76
C HIS A 178 14.82 -0.22 8.11
N PRO A 179 13.62 0.37 8.27
CA PRO A 179 13.44 1.79 8.63
C PRO A 179 14.22 2.22 9.89
N ARG A 180 14.33 1.32 10.89
CA ARG A 180 15.07 1.57 12.14
C ARG A 180 16.55 1.89 11.97
N GLN A 181 17.12 1.59 10.80
CA GLN A 181 18.53 1.85 10.50
C GLN A 181 18.79 3.34 10.21
N VAL A 182 17.76 4.07 9.76
CA VAL A 182 17.89 5.46 9.33
C VAL A 182 17.07 6.42 10.18
N LEU A 183 15.94 5.96 10.74
CA LEU A 183 15.03 6.78 11.54
C LEU A 183 14.85 6.16 12.93
N LYS A 184 15.29 6.89 13.96
CA LYS A 184 15.27 6.39 15.34
C LYS A 184 13.85 6.07 15.79
N GLY A 185 13.65 4.91 16.40
CA GLY A 185 12.36 4.44 16.91
C GLY A 185 11.40 3.92 15.84
N CYS A 186 11.64 4.26 14.57
CA CYS A 186 10.90 3.72 13.46
C CYS A 186 11.19 2.21 13.34
N GLY A 187 10.17 1.41 13.00
CA GLY A 187 10.33 -0.04 12.87
C GLY A 187 10.33 -0.81 14.19
N ASP A 188 9.88 -0.20 15.29
CA ASP A 188 9.61 -0.88 16.57
C ASP A 188 8.35 -1.76 16.47
N ASP A 189 8.46 -3.02 16.90
CA ASP A 189 7.39 -4.00 16.77
C ASP A 189 6.21 -3.72 17.71
N ALA A 190 6.45 -3.12 18.88
CA ALA A 190 5.38 -2.77 19.82
C ALA A 190 4.56 -1.58 19.30
N LEU A 191 5.21 -0.58 18.69
CA LEU A 191 4.51 0.51 18.03
C LEU A 191 3.72 0.02 16.80
N ALA A 192 4.32 -0.87 15.99
CA ALA A 192 3.68 -1.43 14.82
C ALA A 192 2.41 -2.25 15.13
N ALA A 193 2.20 -2.68 16.38
CA ALA A 193 0.99 -3.38 16.79
C ALA A 193 -0.29 -2.52 16.68
N LYS A 194 -0.17 -1.19 16.64
CA LYS A 194 -1.30 -0.24 16.48
C LYS A 194 -1.24 0.56 15.16
N ARG A 195 -0.62 -0.03 14.14
CA ARG A 195 -0.44 0.59 12.82
C ARG A 195 -1.72 0.62 11.97
N TYR A 196 -1.73 1.54 11.03
CA TYR A 196 -2.65 1.58 9.90
C TYR A 196 -1.91 1.20 8.63
N GLU A 197 -2.60 0.56 7.71
CA GLU A 197 -2.02 0.15 6.43
C GLU A 197 -2.95 0.38 5.26
N GLY A 198 -2.36 0.51 4.08
CA GLY A 198 -3.07 0.40 2.82
C GLY A 198 -2.14 0.53 1.62
N LEU A 199 -2.71 0.95 0.51
CA LEU A 199 -2.04 1.03 -0.78
C LEU A 199 -2.12 2.45 -1.34
N LEU A 200 -1.07 2.86 -2.04
CA LEU A 200 -1.05 4.13 -2.75
C LEU A 200 -1.97 4.08 -3.99
N GLY A 201 -2.63 5.21 -4.29
CA GLY A 201 -3.60 5.31 -5.38
C GLY A 201 -4.84 4.41 -5.21
N GLY A 202 -5.04 3.84 -4.02
CA GLY A 202 -6.13 2.91 -3.68
C GLY A 202 -5.91 1.46 -4.14
N TRP A 203 -4.99 1.20 -5.07
CA TRP A 203 -4.77 -0.15 -5.62
C TRP A 203 -3.36 -0.41 -6.15
N LEU A 204 -2.51 0.61 -6.31
CA LEU A 204 -1.14 0.40 -6.79
C LEU A 204 -0.39 -0.47 -5.76
N PRO A 205 0.48 -1.41 -6.19
CA PRO A 205 1.22 -2.28 -5.27
C PRO A 205 2.39 -1.54 -4.59
N ALA A 206 2.08 -0.42 -3.96
CA ALA A 206 2.93 0.42 -3.14
C ALA A 206 2.32 0.45 -1.74
N VAL A 207 2.98 -0.25 -0.82
CA VAL A 207 2.52 -0.42 0.55
C VAL A 207 2.75 0.85 1.34
N HIS A 208 1.68 1.40 1.90
CA HIS A 208 1.69 2.55 2.79
C HIS A 208 1.37 2.09 4.21
N LYS A 209 2.20 2.49 5.18
CA LYS A 209 1.97 2.21 6.60
C LYS A 209 2.12 3.47 7.41
N VAL A 210 1.21 3.65 8.37
CA VAL A 210 1.27 4.69 9.37
C VAL A 210 1.38 4.05 10.74
N ILE A 211 2.43 4.40 11.49
CA ILE A 211 2.67 3.91 12.84
C ILE A 211 2.53 5.09 13.82
N PRO A 212 1.40 5.18 14.54
CA PRO A 212 1.16 6.25 15.50
C PRO A 212 2.17 6.22 16.65
N ILE A 213 2.64 7.41 17.06
CA ILE A 213 3.47 7.61 18.26
C ILE A 213 2.66 8.35 19.32
N SER A 214 2.00 9.43 18.92
CA SER A 214 1.07 10.22 19.74
C SER A 214 0.09 10.99 18.84
N HIS A 215 -0.75 11.84 19.43
CA HIS A 215 -1.60 12.74 18.64
C HIS A 215 -0.75 13.57 17.67
N ASN A 216 -1.15 13.61 16.39
CA ASN A 216 -0.48 14.28 15.27
C ASN A 216 1.01 13.96 15.09
N ARG A 217 1.47 12.82 15.63
CA ARG A 217 2.86 12.37 15.51
C ARG A 217 2.92 10.90 15.17
N TYR A 218 3.49 10.59 14.01
CA TYR A 218 3.51 9.23 13.49
C TYR A 218 4.67 9.01 12.52
N TYR A 219 5.06 7.74 12.35
CA TYR A 219 5.90 7.36 11.22
C TYR A 219 5.03 7.09 9.99
N ASP A 220 5.43 7.64 8.84
CA ASP A 220 4.84 7.38 7.52
C ASP A 220 5.85 6.60 6.68
N LEU A 221 5.46 5.38 6.27
CA LEU A 221 6.31 4.45 5.53
C LEU A 221 5.68 4.15 4.18
N LEU A 222 6.46 4.29 3.11
CA LEU A 222 6.04 3.94 1.75
C LEU A 222 7.07 3.00 1.14
N VAL A 223 6.60 1.86 0.62
CA VAL A 223 7.47 0.82 0.04
C VAL A 223 6.86 0.31 -1.26
N PHE A 224 7.64 0.33 -2.35
CA PHE A 224 7.21 -0.21 -3.65
C PHE A 224 8.36 -0.85 -4.41
N ALA A 225 8.03 -1.73 -5.35
CA ALA A 225 9.02 -2.44 -6.14
C ALA A 225 9.55 -1.57 -7.27
N ASP A 226 10.86 -1.62 -7.52
CA ASP A 226 11.49 -0.91 -8.60
C ASP A 226 11.15 -1.55 -9.96
N VAL A 227 10.35 -0.86 -10.75
CA VAL A 227 9.89 -1.35 -12.06
C VAL A 227 10.97 -1.27 -13.13
N ASP A 228 12.01 -0.46 -12.90
CA ASP A 228 13.15 -0.32 -13.81
C ASP A 228 14.24 -1.37 -13.54
N ALA A 229 14.16 -2.07 -12.39
CA ALA A 229 15.11 -3.11 -12.05
C ALA A 229 14.97 -4.31 -13.00
N THR A 230 16.12 -4.81 -13.45
CA THR A 230 16.24 -5.97 -14.35
C THR A 230 16.70 -7.24 -13.63
N ASP A 231 16.87 -7.16 -12.30
CA ASP A 231 17.19 -8.32 -11.47
C ASP A 231 16.05 -9.33 -11.51
N ARG A 232 16.39 -10.55 -11.90
CA ARG A 232 15.44 -11.64 -12.06
C ARG A 232 15.09 -12.34 -10.74
N PHE A 233 15.99 -12.32 -9.76
CA PHE A 233 15.89 -13.18 -8.57
C PHE A 233 15.64 -12.42 -7.28
N ILE A 234 15.82 -11.10 -7.28
CA ILE A 234 15.59 -10.27 -6.11
C ILE A 234 14.76 -9.06 -6.54
N THR A 235 13.56 -8.93 -5.98
CA THR A 235 12.78 -7.71 -6.15
C THR A 235 13.51 -6.54 -5.51
N GLN A 236 13.98 -5.61 -6.33
CA GLN A 236 14.56 -4.36 -5.83
C GLN A 236 13.42 -3.44 -5.35
N THR A 237 13.64 -2.68 -4.29
CA THR A 237 12.57 -1.93 -3.60
C THR A 237 13.00 -0.52 -3.21
N TRP A 238 12.08 0.42 -3.41
CA TRP A 238 12.19 1.78 -2.95
C TRP A 238 11.51 1.94 -1.60
N HIS A 239 12.11 2.74 -0.72
CA HIS A 239 11.64 2.99 0.65
C HIS A 239 11.62 4.47 0.93
N ARG A 240 10.54 4.95 1.56
CA ARG A 240 10.49 6.24 2.27
C ARG A 240 10.15 5.97 3.72
N SER A 241 10.93 6.55 4.63
CA SER A 241 10.64 6.54 6.07
C SER A 241 10.63 7.97 6.57
N ALA A 242 9.45 8.46 6.94
CA ALA A 242 9.26 9.82 7.42
C ALA A 242 8.71 9.84 8.85
N LEU A 243 9.14 10.84 9.63
CA LEU A 243 8.47 11.26 10.85
C LEU A 243 7.61 12.48 10.50
N ILE A 244 6.31 12.36 10.77
CA ILE A 244 5.36 13.46 10.61
C ILE A 244 4.99 13.99 11.99
N GLU A 245 5.08 15.31 12.16
CA GLU A 245 4.76 16.04 13.38
C GLU A 245 3.93 17.28 13.03
N ASP A 246 2.72 17.37 13.59
CA ASP A 246 1.82 18.51 13.44
C ASP A 246 1.59 18.95 11.98
N GLY A 247 1.42 17.97 11.10
CA GLY A 247 1.19 18.18 9.67
C GLY A 247 2.43 18.57 8.87
N ASN A 248 3.63 18.34 9.41
CA ASN A 248 4.90 18.62 8.74
C ASN A 248 5.81 17.40 8.73
N VAL A 249 6.63 17.26 7.68
CA VAL A 249 7.71 16.27 7.65
C VAL A 249 8.87 16.79 8.47
N SER A 250 9.09 16.24 9.67
CA SER A 250 10.19 16.68 10.54
C SER A 250 11.51 15.97 10.23
N GLU A 251 11.43 14.71 9.75
CA GLU A 251 12.57 13.93 9.31
C GLU A 251 12.14 12.97 8.20
N VAL A 252 12.94 12.81 7.14
CA VAL A 252 12.66 11.88 6.05
C VAL A 252 13.92 11.25 5.50
N HIS A 253 13.84 9.95 5.25
CA HIS A 253 14.91 9.15 4.66
C HIS A 253 14.39 8.34 3.49
N TYR A 254 15.20 8.25 2.44
CA TYR A 254 14.92 7.45 1.26
C TYR A 254 15.93 6.28 1.19
N GLY A 255 15.46 5.12 0.74
CA GLY A 255 16.25 3.91 0.66
C GLY A 255 16.00 3.13 -0.63
N TYR A 256 17.01 2.38 -1.08
CA TYR A 256 16.93 1.51 -2.25
C TYR A 256 17.53 0.14 -1.95
N SER A 257 16.66 -0.85 -1.75
CA SER A 257 16.88 -2.27 -1.43
C SER A 257 17.76 -2.59 -0.23
N TYR A 258 18.84 -1.86 0.04
CA TYR A 258 19.81 -2.10 1.09
C TYR A 258 20.18 -0.80 1.79
N PRO A 259 20.53 -0.84 3.09
CA PRO A 259 20.99 0.36 3.79
C PRO A 259 22.28 0.92 3.18
N ALA A 260 22.47 2.23 3.39
CA ALA A 260 23.71 2.91 3.05
C ALA A 260 24.92 2.21 3.70
N TYR A 261 26.01 2.13 2.94
CA TYR A 261 27.30 1.60 3.37
C TYR A 261 28.41 2.47 2.77
N PRO A 262 28.65 3.66 3.35
CA PRO A 262 29.60 4.61 2.77
C PRO A 262 31.05 4.08 2.76
N PRO A 263 31.86 4.48 1.76
CA PRO A 263 31.48 5.34 0.63
C PRO A 263 30.75 4.58 -0.48
N LYS A 264 30.74 3.25 -0.44
CA LYS A 264 30.32 2.37 -1.56
C LYS A 264 28.84 2.49 -1.91
N ARG A 265 27.97 2.74 -0.93
CA ARG A 265 26.54 2.92 -1.13
C ARG A 265 26.06 4.13 -0.33
N GLN A 266 25.65 5.17 -1.04
CA GLN A 266 24.99 6.33 -0.47
C GLN A 266 23.47 6.10 -0.43
N PRO A 267 22.75 6.76 0.49
CA PRO A 267 21.30 6.80 0.39
C PRO A 267 20.87 7.52 -0.90
N PRO A 268 19.79 7.08 -1.57
CA PRO A 268 19.25 7.79 -2.73
C PRO A 268 18.73 9.18 -2.36
N ALA A 269 18.72 10.09 -3.34
CA ALA A 269 18.10 11.39 -3.16
C ALA A 269 16.57 11.28 -3.25
N ALA A 270 15.86 12.25 -2.67
CA ALA A 270 14.40 12.37 -2.80
C ALA A 270 13.95 12.37 -4.27
N ALA A 271 14.70 13.05 -5.14
CA ALA A 271 14.42 13.12 -6.57
C ALA A 271 14.47 11.75 -7.26
N ASP A 272 15.39 10.86 -6.85
CA ASP A 272 15.45 9.50 -7.40
C ASP A 272 14.22 8.69 -6.99
N PHE A 273 13.80 8.80 -5.73
CA PHE A 273 12.61 8.13 -5.22
C PHE A 273 11.34 8.57 -5.96
N TYR A 274 11.14 9.89 -6.14
CA TYR A 274 9.94 10.39 -6.81
C TYR A 274 9.94 10.13 -8.33
N ARG A 275 11.11 10.13 -8.99
CA ARG A 275 11.23 9.62 -10.36
C ARG A 275 10.79 8.16 -10.47
N ALA A 276 11.30 7.31 -9.58
CA ALA A 276 10.93 5.90 -9.55
C ALA A 276 9.43 5.72 -9.27
N LEU A 277 8.85 6.52 -8.36
CA LEU A 277 7.43 6.47 -8.06
C LEU A 277 6.55 6.88 -9.25
N LEU A 278 6.98 7.89 -10.02
CA LEU A 278 6.31 8.34 -11.24
C LEU A 278 6.27 7.21 -12.29
N ARG A 279 7.41 6.57 -12.55
CA ARG A 279 7.52 5.43 -13.47
C ARG A 279 6.75 4.20 -12.99
N PHE A 280 6.85 3.90 -11.70
CA PHE A 280 6.06 2.85 -11.04
C PHE A 280 4.56 3.06 -11.24
N SER A 281 4.09 4.29 -11.06
CA SER A 281 2.67 4.62 -11.23
C SER A 281 2.21 4.37 -12.66
N GLY A 282 3.01 4.78 -13.65
CA GLY A 282 2.71 4.53 -15.06
C GLY A 282 2.78 3.06 -15.45
N TYR A 283 3.73 2.30 -14.90
CA TYR A 283 3.87 0.86 -15.15
C TYR A 283 2.63 0.05 -14.75
N TRP A 284 1.94 0.43 -13.66
CA TRP A 284 0.78 -0.31 -13.16
C TRP A 284 -0.56 0.14 -13.74
N GLN A 285 -0.66 1.37 -14.28
CA GLN A 285 -1.88 2.01 -14.80
C GLN A 285 -2.22 1.66 -16.25
#